data_AF-A0A875S6F4-F1
#
_entry.id   AF-A0A875S6F4-F1
#
_cell.length_a   1.000
_cell.length_b   1.000
_cell.length_c   1.000
_cell.angle_alpha   90.00
_cell.angle_beta   90.00
_cell.angle_gamma   90.00
#
_symmetry.space_group_name_H-M   'P 1'
#
loop_
_entity.id
_entity.type
_entity.pdbx_description
1 polymer ?
#
loop_
_entity_poly.entity_id
_entity_poly.type
_entity_poly.pdbx_seq_one_letter_code
_entity_poly.pdbx_strand_id
1 'polypeptide(L)'
;MDAYMDQDVILEKKAAMEIEQKVVLTEKQLFEMKDQQKEQIDKKSRLDDTVKDMKKNVSNINELVKLKQNNLKMELNRHKDFVEEQKKKVYRVFGKRLDEIKSRFADLAKSSVSDDETERNRRQRFEKLRDDNELTERTLKRARTTIQLRLEKLENELQLKESNDNDEILHLRIELNNKEAKMRKSNKCLDEYKGEVDRIRKQNRILATEVDQLGEFRGSLDDKFKELKVRRVKLLDELDETKQKVAELLSGRVQTGLKKHNESKKKYFRNRRRRLLIENCIDKHQGIVRKMYAICDTPIEIKGFDVVNCEFDIHSVLDIYLEDSLQGVSHKIVIVGEGLDRYISSTKDHLLWMSQRDKYKQWRVDIKENCDATCLRVQLTKDEVVRKSEVQFISLPLTEEGIRQFKEVYDGFGIVKLKHDKNDNLIEKMATK
;
A
#
# COMPACT_ATOMS: atom_id res chain seq x y z
N MET A 1 -8.69 8.38 -4.54
CA MET A 1 -8.76 7.16 -3.72
C MET A 1 -7.38 6.58 -3.54
N ASP A 2 -6.64 6.32 -4.62
CA ASP A 2 -5.27 5.76 -4.57
C ASP A 2 -4.32 6.53 -3.63
N ALA A 3 -4.33 7.86 -3.69
CA ALA A 3 -3.50 8.68 -2.79
C ALA A 3 -3.84 8.53 -1.28
N TYR A 4 -5.09 8.22 -0.94
CA TYR A 4 -5.50 7.98 0.46
C TYR A 4 -5.15 6.55 0.91
N MET A 5 -5.28 5.56 0.02
CA MET A 5 -4.86 4.18 0.28
C MET A 5 -3.34 4.07 0.50
N ASP A 6 -2.55 4.80 -0.28
CA ASP A 6 -1.10 4.85 -0.11
C ASP A 6 -0.72 5.50 1.24
N GLN A 7 -1.47 6.51 1.68
CA GLN A 7 -1.25 7.16 2.96
C GLN A 7 -1.57 6.24 4.16
N ASP A 8 -2.65 5.47 4.09
CA ASP A 8 -3.01 4.49 5.13
C ASP A 8 -1.95 3.37 5.22
N VAL A 9 -1.48 2.84 4.08
CA VAL A 9 -0.41 1.83 4.04
C VAL A 9 0.90 2.37 4.61
N ILE A 10 1.24 3.64 4.34
CA ILE A 10 2.43 4.29 4.90
C ILE A 10 2.30 4.44 6.43
N LEU A 11 1.12 4.83 6.93
CA LEU A 11 0.86 4.98 8.36
C LEU A 11 0.90 3.64 9.10
N GLU A 12 0.30 2.58 8.55
CA GLU A 12 0.36 1.23 9.11
C GLU A 12 1.80 0.70 9.14
N LYS A 13 2.57 0.92 8.06
CA LYS A 13 3.98 0.53 8.01
C LYS A 13 4.83 1.28 9.03
N LYS A 14 4.53 2.56 9.28
CA LYS A 14 5.20 3.35 10.31
C LYS A 14 4.87 2.85 11.72
N ALA A 15 3.60 2.55 12.00
CA ALA A 15 3.18 1.95 13.27
C ALA A 15 3.81 0.57 13.51
N ALA A 16 3.90 -0.27 12.47
CA ALA A 16 4.56 -1.57 12.55
C ALA A 16 6.06 -1.44 12.88
N MET A 17 6.77 -0.51 12.22
CA MET A 17 8.18 -0.24 12.53
C MET A 17 8.37 0.29 13.96
N GLU A 18 7.49 1.15 14.45
CA GLU A 18 7.55 1.65 15.84
C GLU A 18 7.34 0.53 16.86
N ILE A 19 6.43 -0.42 16.58
CA ILE A 19 6.22 -1.61 17.41
C ILE A 19 7.46 -2.51 17.37
N GLU A 20 8.03 -2.76 16.19
CA GLU A 20 9.22 -3.60 16.03
C GLU A 20 10.42 -3.01 16.77
N GLN A 21 10.62 -1.68 16.70
CA GLN A 21 11.65 -0.99 17.48
C GLN A 21 11.42 -1.13 18.99
N LYS A 22 10.17 -1.03 19.46
CA LYS A 22 9.84 -1.26 20.88
C LYS A 22 10.15 -2.69 21.31
N VAL A 23 9.79 -3.69 20.50
CA VAL A 23 10.09 -5.10 20.79
C VAL A 23 11.59 -5.31 20.97
N VAL A 24 12.41 -4.82 20.04
CA VAL A 24 13.88 -4.94 20.11
C VAL A 24 14.45 -4.27 21.36
N LEU A 25 13.92 -3.10 21.73
CA LEU A 25 14.34 -2.38 22.94
C LEU A 25 13.98 -3.15 24.21
N THR A 26 12.76 -3.69 24.28
CA THR A 26 12.28 -4.50 25.40
C THR A 26 13.05 -5.81 25.52
N GLU A 27 13.34 -6.50 24.41
CA GLU A 27 14.17 -7.71 24.38
C GLU A 27 15.58 -7.45 24.92
N LYS A 28 16.18 -6.32 24.54
CA LYS A 28 17.50 -5.91 25.04
C LYS A 28 17.46 -5.66 26.55
N GLN A 29 16.45 -4.94 27.05
CA GLN A 29 16.27 -4.72 28.50
C GLN A 29 16.06 -6.05 29.25
N LEU A 30 15.31 -6.98 28.67
CA LEU A 30 15.06 -8.30 29.24
C LEU A 30 16.35 -9.13 29.30
N PHE A 31 17.22 -9.03 28.29
CA PHE A 31 18.55 -9.63 28.29
C PHE A 31 19.45 -9.04 29.38
N GLU A 32 19.53 -7.71 29.48
CA GLU A 32 20.33 -7.01 30.52
C GLU A 32 19.84 -7.38 31.94
N MET A 33 18.53 -7.44 32.16
CA MET A 33 17.97 -7.86 33.46
C MET A 33 18.22 -9.34 33.78
N LYS A 34 18.26 -10.23 32.77
CA LYS A 34 18.64 -11.64 32.97
C LYS A 34 20.11 -11.77 33.38
N ASP A 35 21.00 -11.00 32.77
CA ASP A 35 22.41 -10.99 33.15
C ASP A 35 22.60 -10.44 34.57
N GLN A 36 21.93 -9.33 34.92
CA GLN A 36 21.92 -8.82 36.28
C GLN A 36 21.37 -9.84 37.28
N GLN A 37 20.28 -10.54 36.94
CA GLN A 37 19.72 -11.59 37.78
C GLN A 37 20.73 -12.72 38.02
N LYS A 38 21.44 -13.16 36.98
CA LYS A 38 22.47 -14.19 37.09
C LYS A 38 23.61 -13.75 38.00
N GLU A 39 24.10 -12.52 37.82
CA GLU A 39 25.15 -11.96 38.67
C GLU A 39 24.73 -11.90 40.16
N GLN A 40 23.47 -11.53 40.44
CA GLN A 40 22.94 -11.53 41.81
C GLN A 40 22.78 -12.94 42.39
N ILE A 41 22.40 -13.93 41.59
CA ILE A 41 22.36 -15.34 42.01
C ILE A 41 23.76 -15.82 42.38
N ASP A 42 24.77 -15.49 41.59
CA ASP A 42 26.16 -15.88 41.85
C ASP A 42 26.69 -15.21 43.13
N LYS A 43 26.42 -13.91 43.33
CA LYS A 43 26.75 -13.19 44.57
C LYS A 43 26.08 -13.82 45.79
N LYS A 44 24.79 -14.15 45.68
CA LYS A 44 24.04 -14.83 46.74
C LYS A 44 24.65 -16.19 47.08
N SER A 45 25.02 -17.00 46.08
CA SER A 45 25.64 -18.32 46.31
C SER A 45 26.94 -18.20 47.09
N ARG A 46 27.82 -17.26 46.70
CA ARG A 46 29.10 -17.01 47.40
C ARG A 46 28.88 -16.57 48.86
N LEU A 47 27.85 -15.76 49.10
CA LEU A 47 27.45 -15.33 50.45
C LEU A 47 26.89 -16.49 51.29
N ASP A 48 26.07 -17.35 50.72
CA ASP A 48 25.54 -18.54 51.42
C ASP A 48 26.67 -19.48 51.86
N ASP A 49 27.68 -19.69 51.01
CA ASP A 49 28.84 -20.51 51.35
C ASP A 49 29.67 -19.88 52.48
N THR A 50 29.92 -18.56 52.42
CA THR A 50 30.61 -17.86 53.52
C THR A 50 29.81 -17.87 54.83
N VAL A 51 28.48 -17.78 54.78
CA VAL A 51 27.62 -17.90 55.98
C VAL A 51 27.67 -19.33 56.55
N LYS A 52 27.68 -20.37 55.71
CA LYS A 52 27.84 -21.76 56.16
C LYS A 52 29.18 -21.96 56.88
N ASP A 53 30.27 -21.47 56.31
CA ASP A 53 31.59 -21.56 56.92
C ASP A 53 31.65 -20.79 58.25
N MET A 54 31.06 -19.59 58.30
CA MET A 54 30.96 -18.82 59.55
C MET A 54 30.14 -19.55 60.62
N LYS A 55 29.02 -20.20 60.27
CA LYS A 55 28.23 -21.01 61.21
C LYS A 55 29.04 -22.17 61.77
N LYS A 56 29.79 -22.87 60.91
CA LYS A 56 30.69 -23.96 61.34
C LYS A 56 31.74 -23.46 62.32
N ASN A 57 32.38 -22.33 62.01
CA ASN A 57 33.39 -21.72 62.89
C ASN A 57 32.79 -21.30 64.23
N VAL A 58 31.61 -20.67 64.26
CA VAL A 58 30.93 -20.30 65.50
C VAL A 58 30.57 -21.53 66.33
N SER A 59 30.12 -22.62 65.70
CA SER A 59 29.85 -23.89 66.40
C SER A 59 31.11 -24.43 67.07
N ASN A 60 32.23 -24.47 66.35
CA ASN A 60 33.51 -24.96 66.87
C ASN A 60 34.02 -24.11 68.05
N ILE A 61 33.94 -22.78 67.94
CA ILE A 61 34.34 -21.87 69.02
C ILE A 61 33.45 -22.08 70.26
N ASN A 62 32.13 -22.22 70.07
CA ASN A 62 31.21 -22.48 71.18
C ASN A 62 31.52 -23.82 71.89
N GLU A 63 31.87 -24.86 71.15
CA GLU A 63 32.29 -26.14 71.74
C GLU A 63 33.59 -26.01 72.52
N LEU A 64 34.58 -25.30 71.98
CA LEU A 64 35.84 -25.01 72.67
C LEU A 64 35.63 -24.23 73.97
N VAL A 65 34.79 -23.20 73.96
CA VAL A 65 34.44 -22.41 75.15
C VAL A 65 33.78 -23.30 76.21
N LYS A 66 32.82 -24.16 75.82
CA LYS A 66 32.18 -25.11 76.75
C LYS A 66 33.18 -26.09 77.35
N LEU A 67 34.07 -26.65 76.54
CA LEU A 67 35.12 -27.56 76.99
C LEU A 67 36.05 -26.90 78.00
N LYS A 68 36.52 -25.67 77.69
CA LYS A 68 37.39 -24.90 78.59
C LYS A 68 36.68 -24.56 79.91
N GLN A 69 35.42 -24.11 79.87
CA GLN A 69 34.63 -23.85 81.08
C GLN A 69 34.45 -25.11 81.95
N ASN A 70 34.18 -26.26 81.33
CA ASN A 70 34.05 -27.53 82.04
C ASN A 70 35.38 -27.96 82.68
N ASN A 71 36.50 -27.82 81.97
CA ASN A 71 37.83 -28.11 82.51
C ASN A 71 38.17 -27.22 83.71
N LEU A 72 37.93 -25.91 83.59
CA LEU A 72 38.18 -24.95 84.66
C LEU A 72 37.32 -25.26 85.90
N LYS A 73 36.06 -25.65 85.70
CA LYS A 73 35.17 -26.10 86.78
C LYS A 73 35.65 -27.40 87.45
N MET A 74 36.17 -28.35 86.68
CA MET A 74 36.74 -29.58 87.23
C MET A 74 38.02 -29.32 88.03
N GLU A 75 38.93 -28.49 87.53
CA GLU A 75 40.14 -28.10 88.27
C GLU A 75 39.80 -27.37 89.56
N LEU A 76 38.84 -26.44 89.53
CA LEU A 76 38.40 -25.71 90.72
C LEU A 76 37.82 -26.66 91.78
N ASN A 77 37.09 -27.70 91.38
CA ASN A 77 36.63 -28.74 92.29
C ASN A 77 37.80 -29.58 92.84
N ARG A 78 38.76 -30.00 91.99
CA ARG A 78 39.97 -30.73 92.45
C ARG A 78 40.78 -29.93 93.47
N HIS A 79 40.93 -28.63 93.26
CA HIS A 79 41.62 -27.76 94.21
C HIS A 79 40.86 -27.64 95.53
N LYS A 80 39.53 -27.49 95.50
CA LYS A 80 38.71 -27.50 96.73
C LYS A 80 38.86 -28.81 97.51
N ASP A 81 38.82 -29.94 96.82
CA ASP A 81 38.98 -31.26 97.44
C ASP A 81 40.36 -31.42 98.06
N PHE A 82 41.42 -31.00 97.34
CA PHE A 82 42.79 -31.01 97.84
C PHE A 82 42.95 -30.16 99.10
N VAL A 83 42.39 -28.95 99.12
CA VAL A 83 42.46 -28.05 100.29
C VAL A 83 41.77 -28.68 101.50
N GLU A 84 40.58 -29.26 101.36
CA GLU A 84 39.92 -29.93 102.49
C GLU A 84 40.64 -31.20 102.95
N GLU A 85 41.30 -31.92 102.04
CA GLU A 85 42.12 -33.06 102.43
C GLU A 85 43.35 -32.62 103.25
N GLN A 86 44.05 -31.56 102.82
CA GLN A 86 45.18 -31.00 103.55
C GLN A 86 44.77 -30.47 104.92
N LYS A 87 43.63 -29.76 105.00
CA LYS A 87 43.06 -29.29 106.27
C LYS A 87 42.78 -30.46 107.22
N LYS A 88 42.15 -31.55 106.74
CA LYS A 88 41.94 -32.78 107.54
C LYS A 88 43.25 -33.40 108.03
N LYS A 89 44.30 -33.44 107.18
CA LYS A 89 45.62 -33.94 107.57
C LYS A 89 46.24 -33.09 108.68
N VAL A 90 46.20 -31.76 108.55
CA VAL A 90 46.69 -30.83 109.57
C VAL A 90 45.97 -31.03 110.90
N TYR A 91 44.63 -31.08 110.90
CA TYR A 91 43.86 -31.33 112.13
C TYR A 91 44.21 -32.69 112.77
N ARG A 92 44.43 -33.73 111.96
CA ARG A 92 44.81 -35.06 112.47
C ARG A 92 46.20 -35.06 113.11
N VAL A 93 47.18 -34.40 112.49
CA VAL A 93 48.54 -34.25 113.04
C VAL A 93 48.50 -33.41 114.33
N PHE A 94 47.74 -32.32 114.34
CA PHE A 94 47.60 -31.46 115.50
C PHE A 94 46.93 -32.21 116.67
N GLY A 95 45.86 -32.97 116.40
CA GLY A 95 45.18 -33.80 117.39
C GLY A 95 46.11 -34.83 118.03
N LYS A 96 46.82 -35.62 117.21
CA LYS A 96 47.82 -36.61 117.71
C LYS A 96 48.87 -35.96 118.62
N ARG A 97 49.40 -34.81 118.22
CA ARG A 97 50.44 -34.11 118.97
C ARG A 97 49.89 -33.53 120.28
N LEU A 98 48.64 -33.09 120.30
CA LEU A 98 47.96 -32.61 121.49
C LEU A 98 47.69 -33.74 122.49
N ASP A 99 47.34 -34.94 122.00
CA ASP A 99 47.19 -36.14 122.83
C ASP A 99 48.53 -36.64 123.38
N GLU A 100 49.61 -36.62 122.58
CA GLU A 100 50.97 -36.92 123.04
C GLU A 100 51.41 -35.98 124.17
N ILE A 101 51.14 -34.67 124.04
CA ILE A 101 51.44 -33.68 125.07
C ILE A 101 50.65 -33.98 126.35
N LYS A 102 49.35 -34.28 126.24
CA LYS A 102 48.51 -34.65 127.39
C LYS A 102 49.03 -35.91 128.10
N SER A 103 49.44 -36.93 127.35
CA SER A 103 50.04 -38.15 127.92
C SER A 103 51.32 -37.84 128.68
N ARG A 104 52.23 -37.07 128.08
CA ARG A 104 53.48 -36.67 128.74
C ARG A 104 53.25 -35.87 130.02
N PHE A 105 52.25 -34.97 130.03
CA PHE A 105 51.87 -34.25 131.25
C PHE A 105 51.30 -35.18 132.33
N ALA A 106 50.48 -36.15 131.95
CA ALA A 106 49.95 -37.15 132.88
C ALA A 106 51.04 -38.05 133.47
N ASP A 107 52.03 -38.46 132.67
CA ASP A 107 53.17 -39.25 133.11
C ASP A 107 54.09 -38.45 134.05
N LEU A 108 54.31 -37.16 133.75
CA LEU A 108 55.01 -36.22 134.63
C LEU A 108 54.31 -36.09 135.98
N ALA A 109 53.00 -35.88 135.98
CA ALA A 109 52.19 -35.79 137.20
C ALA A 109 52.25 -37.08 138.04
N LYS A 110 52.23 -38.26 137.41
CA LYS A 110 52.38 -39.56 138.09
C LYS A 110 53.78 -39.77 138.67
N SER A 111 54.83 -39.40 137.93
CA SER A 111 56.22 -39.50 138.39
C SER A 111 56.58 -38.54 139.53
N SER A 112 55.69 -37.59 139.84
CA SER A 112 55.83 -36.64 140.94
C SER A 112 55.43 -37.20 142.31
N VAL A 113 54.86 -38.41 142.39
CA VAL A 113 54.21 -38.94 143.62
C VAL A 113 54.99 -40.09 144.30
N SER A 114 56.16 -40.50 143.81
CA SER A 114 56.98 -41.53 144.47
C SER A 114 58.46 -41.14 144.60
N ASP A 115 58.97 -41.28 145.83
CA ASP A 115 60.34 -41.21 146.35
C ASP A 115 61.09 -39.87 146.43
N ASP A 116 61.65 -39.61 147.62
CA ASP A 116 62.35 -38.41 148.08
C ASP A 116 63.77 -38.22 147.50
N GLU A 117 64.22 -39.10 146.60
CA GLU A 117 65.55 -38.99 145.95
C GLU A 117 65.48 -38.33 144.56
N THR A 118 64.60 -37.34 144.40
CA THR A 118 64.10 -36.95 143.08
C THR A 118 64.32 -35.50 142.66
N GLU A 119 64.85 -34.57 143.46
CA GLU A 119 64.99 -33.18 142.97
C GLU A 119 66.02 -33.04 141.84
N ARG A 120 67.20 -33.68 141.94
CA ARG A 120 68.24 -33.62 140.89
C ARG A 120 67.82 -34.35 139.62
N ASN A 121 67.25 -35.54 139.75
CA ASN A 121 66.77 -36.32 138.61
C ASN A 121 65.53 -35.69 137.94
N ARG A 122 64.63 -35.07 138.72
CA ARG A 122 63.54 -34.24 138.18
C ARG A 122 64.10 -33.04 137.44
N ARG A 123 65.05 -32.29 138.02
CA ARG A 123 65.69 -31.14 137.33
C ARG A 123 66.33 -31.57 136.01
N GLN A 124 67.14 -32.63 135.98
CA GLN A 124 67.74 -33.12 134.73
C GLN A 124 66.71 -33.56 133.68
N ARG A 125 65.60 -34.20 134.08
CA ARG A 125 64.51 -34.57 133.16
C ARG A 125 63.76 -33.34 132.65
N PHE A 126 63.50 -32.36 133.52
CA PHE A 126 62.92 -31.08 133.13
C PHE A 126 63.83 -30.30 132.18
N GLU A 127 65.14 -30.33 132.38
CA GLU A 127 66.13 -29.69 131.52
C GLU A 127 66.20 -30.35 130.14
N LYS A 128 66.26 -31.68 130.07
CA LYS A 128 66.16 -32.41 128.79
C LYS A 128 64.84 -32.16 128.07
N LEU A 129 63.71 -32.17 128.79
CA LEU A 129 62.41 -31.87 128.20
C LEU A 129 62.33 -30.42 127.71
N ARG A 130 62.98 -29.47 128.40
CA ARG A 130 63.08 -28.08 127.98
C ARG A 130 63.88 -27.95 126.69
N ASP A 131 65.04 -28.59 126.61
CA ASP A 131 65.89 -28.59 125.43
C ASP A 131 65.18 -29.24 124.22
N ASP A 132 64.49 -30.36 124.43
CA ASP A 132 63.69 -31.04 123.40
C ASP A 132 62.49 -30.19 122.96
N ASN A 133 61.83 -29.48 123.87
CA ASN A 133 60.75 -28.53 123.55
C ASN A 133 61.26 -27.35 122.74
N GLU A 134 62.41 -26.77 123.12
CA GLU A 134 63.01 -25.68 122.37
C GLU A 134 63.44 -26.12 120.97
N LEU A 135 64.00 -27.33 120.83
CA LEU A 135 64.39 -27.88 119.53
C LEU A 135 63.16 -28.14 118.65
N THR A 136 62.08 -28.69 119.22
CA THR A 136 60.82 -28.93 118.51
C THR A 136 60.10 -27.64 118.14
N GLU A 137 60.12 -26.61 118.99
CA GLU A 137 59.62 -25.27 118.64
C GLU A 137 60.40 -24.66 117.49
N ARG A 138 61.74 -24.71 117.51
CA ARG A 138 62.58 -24.17 116.43
C ARG A 138 62.32 -24.89 115.10
N THR A 139 62.21 -26.22 115.11
CA THR A 139 61.89 -27.00 113.91
C THR A 139 60.47 -26.76 113.42
N LEU A 140 59.49 -26.63 114.31
CA LEU A 140 58.12 -26.24 113.93
C LEU A 140 58.06 -24.83 113.32
N LYS A 141 58.81 -23.87 113.86
CA LYS A 141 58.89 -22.51 113.33
C LYS A 141 59.49 -22.48 111.92
N ARG A 142 60.55 -23.27 111.69
CA ARG A 142 61.17 -23.45 110.36
C ARG A 142 60.25 -24.17 109.37
N ALA A 143 59.57 -25.24 109.80
CA ALA A 143 58.60 -25.95 108.96
C ALA A 143 57.41 -25.05 108.58
N ARG A 144 56.89 -24.27 109.54
CA ARG A 144 55.79 -23.33 109.32
C ARG A 144 56.17 -22.24 108.31
N THR A 145 57.34 -21.62 108.47
CA THR A 145 57.84 -20.62 107.50
C THR A 145 58.06 -21.21 106.11
N THR A 146 58.60 -22.43 106.02
CA THR A 146 58.80 -23.12 104.73
C THR A 146 57.47 -23.44 104.03
N ILE A 147 56.48 -23.94 104.78
CA ILE A 147 55.14 -24.22 104.25
C ILE A 147 54.45 -22.92 103.81
N GLN A 148 54.59 -21.86 104.59
CA GLN A 148 53.98 -20.56 104.30
C GLN A 148 54.54 -19.95 103.00
N LEU A 149 55.86 -19.96 102.81
CA LEU A 149 56.48 -19.55 101.54
C LEU A 149 56.02 -20.39 100.34
N ARG A 150 55.80 -21.70 100.54
CA ARG A 150 55.34 -22.58 99.47
C ARG A 150 53.86 -22.37 99.12
N LEU A 151 53.04 -22.02 100.11
CA LEU A 151 51.65 -21.61 99.90
C LEU A 151 51.57 -20.30 99.12
N GLU A 152 52.30 -19.26 99.54
CA GLU A 152 52.33 -17.97 98.82
C GLU A 152 52.77 -18.16 97.35
N LYS A 153 53.77 -19.02 97.09
CA LYS A 153 54.21 -19.29 95.72
C LYS A 153 53.12 -19.96 94.89
N LEU A 154 52.41 -20.95 95.45
CA LEU A 154 51.31 -21.63 94.75
C LEU A 154 50.10 -20.72 94.54
N GLU A 155 49.77 -19.86 95.50
CA GLU A 155 48.72 -18.86 95.38
C GLU A 155 49.01 -17.89 94.24
N ASN A 156 50.24 -17.37 94.15
CA ASN A 156 50.66 -16.48 93.06
C ASN A 156 50.63 -17.17 91.68
N GLU A 157 51.11 -18.41 91.57
CA GLU A 157 51.07 -19.18 90.31
C GLU A 157 49.62 -19.45 89.86
N LEU A 158 48.71 -19.69 90.81
CA LEU A 158 47.29 -19.94 90.53
C LEU A 158 46.57 -18.65 90.10
N GLN A 159 46.83 -17.53 90.79
CA GLN A 159 46.32 -16.21 90.41
C GLN A 159 46.77 -15.81 89.00
N LEU A 160 48.03 -16.07 88.65
CA LEU A 160 48.57 -15.76 87.33
C LEU A 160 47.89 -16.60 86.24
N LYS A 161 47.67 -17.90 86.49
CA LYS A 161 46.93 -18.77 85.56
C LYS A 161 45.47 -18.35 85.40
N GLU A 162 44.78 -18.03 86.49
CA GLU A 162 43.39 -17.55 86.44
C GLU A 162 43.29 -16.24 85.66
N SER A 163 44.26 -15.33 85.81
CA SER A 163 44.33 -14.10 85.02
C SER A 163 44.49 -14.41 83.53
N ASN A 164 45.45 -15.25 83.17
CA ASN A 164 45.71 -15.61 81.77
C ASN A 164 44.51 -16.30 81.10
N ASP A 165 43.86 -17.25 81.78
CA ASP A 165 42.69 -17.94 81.26
C ASP A 165 41.49 -16.98 81.11
N ASN A 166 41.32 -16.03 82.04
CA ASN A 166 40.29 -15.00 81.93
C ASN A 166 40.54 -14.04 80.76
N ASP A 167 41.78 -13.65 80.52
CA ASP A 167 42.16 -12.81 79.37
C ASP A 167 41.91 -13.54 78.04
N GLU A 168 42.24 -14.84 77.96
CA GLU A 168 41.99 -15.67 76.77
C GLU A 168 40.48 -15.84 76.51
N ILE A 169 39.68 -16.06 77.56
CA ILE A 169 38.21 -16.11 77.47
C ILE A 169 37.64 -14.77 77.02
N LEU A 170 38.16 -13.65 77.54
CA LEU A 170 37.73 -12.31 77.14
C LEU A 170 38.03 -12.07 75.66
N HIS A 171 39.22 -12.45 75.20
CA HIS A 171 39.61 -12.34 73.79
C HIS A 171 38.69 -13.15 72.87
N LEU A 172 38.40 -14.41 73.23
CA LEU A 172 37.48 -15.26 72.48
C LEU A 172 36.05 -14.70 72.44
N ARG A 173 35.57 -14.08 73.53
CA ARG A 173 34.26 -13.41 73.57
C ARG A 173 34.20 -12.18 72.65
N ILE A 174 35.27 -11.38 72.62
CA ILE A 174 35.36 -10.23 71.72
C ILE A 174 35.34 -10.71 70.27
N GLU A 175 36.09 -11.76 69.95
CA GLU A 175 36.12 -12.33 68.61
C GLU A 175 34.75 -12.90 68.20
N LEU A 176 34.08 -13.63 69.10
CA LEU A 176 32.72 -14.14 68.90
C LEU A 176 31.74 -13.00 68.58
N ASN A 177 31.71 -11.94 69.41
CA ASN A 177 30.85 -10.79 69.20
C ASN A 177 31.11 -10.11 67.84
N ASN A 178 32.39 -9.98 67.46
CA ASN A 178 32.77 -9.40 66.17
C ASN A 178 32.29 -10.26 64.99
N LYS A 179 32.39 -11.60 65.10
CA LYS A 179 31.90 -12.54 64.07
C LYS A 179 30.38 -12.55 64.01
N GLU A 180 29.68 -12.51 65.14
CA GLU A 180 28.22 -12.39 65.18
C GLU A 180 27.73 -11.09 64.54
N ALA A 181 28.39 -9.97 64.83
CA ALA A 181 28.08 -8.69 64.21
C ALA A 181 28.27 -8.73 62.68
N LYS A 182 29.37 -9.32 62.19
CA LYS A 182 29.60 -9.54 60.75
C LYS A 182 28.56 -10.49 60.13
N MET A 183 28.16 -11.54 60.84
CA MET A 183 27.13 -12.47 60.38
C MET A 183 25.77 -11.77 60.26
N ARG A 184 25.37 -10.95 61.25
CA ARG A 184 24.14 -10.16 61.18
C ARG A 184 24.13 -9.19 60.00
N LYS A 185 25.25 -8.51 59.74
CA LYS A 185 25.40 -7.63 58.56
C LYS A 185 25.27 -8.41 57.25
N SER A 186 25.91 -9.57 57.17
CA SER A 186 25.86 -10.44 55.98
C SER A 186 24.45 -10.99 55.74
N ASN A 187 23.73 -11.40 56.79
CA ASN A 187 22.34 -11.86 56.69
C ASN A 187 21.40 -10.75 56.21
N LYS A 188 21.54 -9.52 56.72
CA LYS A 188 20.75 -8.38 56.22
C LYS A 188 20.99 -8.14 54.73
N CYS A 189 22.25 -8.15 54.31
CA CYS A 189 22.60 -7.99 52.89
C CYS A 189 22.04 -9.14 52.03
N LEU A 190 22.05 -10.37 52.54
CA LEU A 190 21.46 -11.53 51.87
C LEU A 190 19.93 -11.41 51.72
N ASP A 191 19.25 -10.86 52.73
CA ASP A 191 17.81 -10.62 52.66
C ASP A 191 17.46 -9.45 51.72
N GLU A 192 18.28 -8.39 51.69
CA GLU A 192 18.18 -7.31 50.69
C GLU A 192 18.34 -7.88 49.27
N TYR A 193 19.36 -8.70 49.00
CA TYR A 193 19.56 -9.32 47.70
C TYR A 193 18.43 -10.29 47.32
N LYS A 194 17.85 -11.04 48.26
CA LYS A 194 16.65 -11.85 47.98
C LYS A 194 15.49 -10.96 47.55
N GLY A 195 15.25 -9.86 48.25
CA GLY A 195 14.23 -8.88 47.89
C GLY A 195 14.45 -8.29 46.50
N GLU A 196 15.70 -7.95 46.16
CA GLU A 196 16.09 -7.44 44.85
C GLU A 196 15.83 -8.48 43.74
N VAL A 197 16.25 -9.73 43.97
CA VAL A 197 16.02 -10.84 43.02
C VAL A 197 14.53 -11.08 42.79
N ASP A 198 13.70 -11.02 43.84
CA ASP A 198 12.26 -11.21 43.71
C ASP A 198 11.58 -10.04 42.98
N ARG A 199 12.06 -8.80 43.16
CA ARG A 199 11.60 -7.64 42.38
C ARG A 199 11.95 -7.79 40.90
N ILE A 200 13.21 -8.11 40.59
CA ILE A 200 13.67 -8.33 39.21
C ILE A 200 12.90 -9.47 38.56
N ARG A 201 12.64 -10.57 39.29
CA ARG A 201 11.81 -11.69 38.79
C ARG A 201 10.41 -11.26 38.41
N LYS A 202 9.76 -10.42 39.22
CA LYS A 202 8.43 -9.90 38.91
C LYS A 202 8.47 -9.02 37.65
N GLN A 203 9.45 -8.13 37.53
CA GLN A 203 9.60 -7.29 36.34
C GLN A 203 9.89 -8.12 35.08
N ASN A 204 10.78 -9.11 35.16
CA ASN A 204 11.05 -10.03 34.04
C ASN A 204 9.79 -10.77 33.59
N ARG A 205 8.90 -11.17 34.51
CA ARG A 205 7.63 -11.80 34.15
C ARG A 205 6.70 -10.84 33.41
N ILE A 206 6.59 -9.60 33.87
CA ILE A 206 5.77 -8.57 33.22
C ILE A 206 6.28 -8.29 31.81
N LEU A 207 7.58 -8.06 31.64
CA LEU A 207 8.19 -7.82 30.34
C LEU A 207 8.04 -9.04 29.40
N ALA A 208 8.19 -10.26 29.92
CA ALA A 208 7.95 -11.47 29.12
C ALA A 208 6.50 -11.54 28.61
N THR A 209 5.52 -11.25 29.47
CA THR A 209 4.12 -11.20 29.04
C THR A 209 3.83 -10.09 28.03
N GLU A 210 4.49 -8.93 28.14
CA GLU A 210 4.37 -7.85 27.15
C GLU A 210 4.96 -8.27 25.79
N VAL A 211 6.10 -8.97 25.78
CA VAL A 211 6.70 -9.52 24.56
C VAL A 211 5.78 -10.55 23.90
N ASP A 212 5.18 -11.45 24.68
CA ASP A 212 4.24 -12.46 24.17
C ASP A 212 3.02 -11.79 23.52
N GLN A 213 2.42 -10.79 24.18
CA GLN A 213 1.29 -10.02 23.65
C GLN A 213 1.63 -9.27 22.35
N LEU A 214 2.82 -8.68 22.27
CA LEU A 214 3.31 -8.03 21.04
C LEU A 214 3.57 -9.06 19.92
N GLY A 215 4.02 -10.26 20.27
CA GLY A 215 4.17 -11.38 19.34
C GLY A 215 2.83 -11.83 18.75
N GLU A 216 1.79 -11.97 19.57
CA GLU A 216 0.43 -12.28 19.11
C GLU A 216 -0.13 -11.18 18.19
N PHE A 217 0.09 -9.91 18.54
CA PHE A 217 -0.32 -8.78 17.71
C PHE A 217 0.37 -8.78 16.33
N ARG A 218 1.68 -9.08 16.30
CA ARG A 218 2.44 -9.26 15.05
C ARG A 218 1.86 -10.38 14.19
N GLY A 219 1.54 -11.54 14.79
CA GLY A 219 0.89 -12.64 14.08
C GLY A 219 -0.44 -12.23 13.45
N SER A 220 -1.27 -11.48 14.17
CA SER A 220 -2.54 -10.95 13.66
C SER A 220 -2.34 -9.99 12.47
N LEU A 221 -1.31 -9.14 12.51
CA LEU A 221 -0.98 -8.25 11.39
C LEU A 221 -0.52 -9.04 10.16
N ASP A 222 0.34 -10.05 10.33
CA ASP A 222 0.82 -10.88 9.22
C ASP A 222 -0.34 -11.60 8.51
N ASP A 223 -1.35 -12.06 9.26
CA ASP A 223 -2.53 -12.68 8.68
C ASP A 223 -3.42 -11.69 7.92
N LYS A 224 -3.61 -10.46 8.43
CA LYS A 224 -4.27 -9.38 7.69
C LYS A 224 -3.52 -9.02 6.40
N PHE A 225 -2.19 -8.96 6.44
CA PHE A 225 -1.40 -8.70 5.23
C PHE A 225 -1.55 -9.80 4.18
N LYS A 226 -1.61 -11.08 4.58
CA LYS A 226 -1.90 -12.19 3.66
C LYS A 226 -3.28 -12.02 3.03
N GLU A 227 -4.30 -11.70 3.82
CA GLU A 227 -5.66 -11.49 3.33
C GLU A 227 -5.72 -10.33 2.31
N LEU A 228 -5.10 -9.19 2.62
CA LEU A 228 -5.01 -8.05 1.70
C LEU A 228 -4.28 -8.41 0.40
N LYS A 229 -3.22 -9.21 0.47
CA LYS A 229 -2.49 -9.67 -0.71
C LYS A 229 -3.38 -10.55 -1.61
N VAL A 230 -4.15 -11.47 -1.02
CA VAL A 230 -5.13 -12.29 -1.76
C VAL A 230 -6.20 -11.41 -2.40
N ARG A 231 -6.73 -10.43 -1.68
CA ARG A 231 -7.73 -9.49 -2.20
C ARG A 231 -7.19 -8.65 -3.36
N ARG A 232 -5.94 -8.18 -3.27
CA ARG A 232 -5.26 -7.47 -4.36
C ARG A 232 -5.15 -8.31 -5.62
N VAL A 233 -4.80 -9.60 -5.50
CA VAL A 233 -4.70 -10.50 -6.66
C VAL A 233 -6.06 -10.64 -7.35
N LYS A 234 -7.13 -10.90 -6.57
CA LYS A 234 -8.49 -10.99 -7.13
C LYS A 234 -8.91 -9.73 -7.89
N LEU A 235 -8.63 -8.55 -7.33
CA LEU A 235 -8.95 -7.27 -8.00
C LEU A 235 -8.13 -7.06 -9.28
N LEU A 236 -6.89 -7.53 -9.34
CA LEU A 236 -6.09 -7.48 -10.56
C LEU A 236 -6.64 -8.41 -11.64
N ASP A 237 -7.08 -9.62 -11.26
CA ASP A 237 -7.73 -10.55 -12.18
C ASP A 237 -9.04 -9.97 -12.74
N GLU A 238 -9.88 -9.38 -11.89
CA GLU A 238 -11.11 -8.67 -12.30
C GLU A 238 -10.81 -7.48 -13.24
N LEU A 239 -9.74 -6.73 -12.96
CA LEU A 239 -9.30 -5.61 -13.79
C LEU A 239 -8.84 -6.10 -15.18
N ASP A 240 -8.13 -7.22 -15.25
CA ASP A 240 -7.68 -7.76 -16.53
C ASP A 240 -8.84 -8.38 -17.33
N GLU A 241 -9.82 -9.02 -16.68
CA GLU A 241 -11.04 -9.47 -17.34
C GLU A 241 -11.86 -8.29 -17.92
N THR A 242 -11.99 -7.20 -17.17
CA THR A 242 -12.70 -6.01 -17.64
C THR A 242 -11.96 -5.33 -18.80
N LYS A 243 -10.62 -5.25 -18.77
CA LYS A 243 -9.81 -4.76 -19.91
C LYS A 243 -10.04 -5.59 -21.16
N GLN A 244 -10.08 -6.93 -21.05
CA GLN A 244 -10.35 -7.81 -22.20
C GLN A 244 -11.74 -7.55 -22.78
N LYS A 245 -12.78 -7.47 -21.94
CA LYS A 245 -14.16 -7.15 -22.38
C LYS A 245 -14.23 -5.79 -23.10
N VAL A 246 -13.53 -4.77 -22.60
CA VAL A 246 -13.47 -3.45 -23.24
C VAL A 246 -12.78 -3.53 -24.60
N ALA A 247 -11.66 -4.25 -24.70
CA ALA A 247 -10.95 -4.44 -25.97
C ALA A 247 -11.83 -5.15 -27.02
N GLU A 248 -12.55 -6.20 -26.63
CA GLU A 248 -13.50 -6.90 -27.49
C GLU A 248 -14.63 -5.97 -27.97
N LEU A 249 -15.26 -5.23 -27.06
CA LEU A 249 -16.32 -4.27 -27.40
C LEU A 249 -15.83 -3.18 -28.36
N LEU A 250 -14.63 -2.65 -28.15
CA LEU A 250 -14.03 -1.66 -29.03
C LEU A 250 -13.76 -2.25 -30.42
N SER A 251 -13.19 -3.45 -30.49
CA SER A 251 -12.93 -4.12 -31.77
C SER A 251 -14.23 -4.39 -32.56
N GLY A 252 -15.30 -4.85 -31.90
CA GLY A 252 -16.61 -5.07 -32.49
C GLY A 252 -17.29 -3.78 -32.97
N ARG A 253 -17.19 -2.69 -32.18
CA ARG A 253 -17.67 -1.36 -32.59
C ARG A 253 -16.91 -0.82 -33.80
N VAL A 254 -15.59 -0.97 -33.84
CA VAL A 254 -14.76 -0.54 -34.98
C VAL A 254 -15.13 -1.32 -36.25
N GLN A 255 -15.26 -2.65 -36.18
CA GLN A 255 -15.67 -3.46 -37.34
C GLN A 255 -17.07 -3.09 -37.84
N THR A 256 -18.02 -2.85 -36.94
CA THR A 256 -19.38 -2.44 -37.28
C THR A 256 -19.39 -1.04 -37.93
N GLY A 257 -18.60 -0.10 -37.38
CA GLY A 257 -18.40 1.22 -37.97
C GLY A 257 -17.80 1.15 -39.38
N LEU A 258 -16.80 0.29 -39.59
CA LEU A 258 -16.16 0.08 -40.89
C LEU A 258 -17.15 -0.50 -41.92
N LYS A 259 -17.99 -1.45 -41.52
CA LYS A 259 -19.06 -2.00 -42.38
C LYS A 259 -20.05 -0.91 -42.81
N LYS A 260 -20.58 -0.13 -41.85
CA LYS A 260 -21.50 0.99 -42.13
C LYS A 260 -20.88 2.06 -43.04
N HIS A 261 -19.61 2.37 -42.83
CA HIS A 261 -18.86 3.29 -43.69
C HIS A 261 -18.75 2.76 -45.13
N ASN A 262 -18.39 1.49 -45.29
CA ASN A 262 -18.27 0.85 -46.61
C ASN A 262 -19.61 0.78 -47.36
N GLU A 263 -20.71 0.50 -46.66
CA GLU A 263 -22.07 0.52 -47.24
C GLU A 263 -22.45 1.92 -47.72
N SER A 264 -22.17 2.94 -46.91
CA SER A 264 -22.41 4.35 -47.24
C SER A 264 -21.60 4.78 -48.47
N LYS A 265 -20.33 4.38 -48.53
CA LYS A 265 -19.44 4.61 -49.68
C LYS A 265 -19.98 3.95 -50.96
N LYS A 266 -20.45 2.70 -50.89
CA LYS A 266 -21.10 2.00 -52.02
C LYS A 266 -22.39 2.70 -52.48
N LYS A 267 -23.20 3.22 -51.56
CA LYS A 267 -24.42 3.97 -51.87
C LYS A 267 -24.11 5.29 -52.59
N TYR A 268 -23.10 6.02 -52.12
CA TYR A 268 -22.63 7.25 -52.76
C TYR A 268 -22.22 7.04 -54.22
N PHE A 269 -21.40 6.01 -54.51
CA PHE A 269 -20.98 5.73 -55.89
C PHE A 269 -22.13 5.34 -56.82
N ARG A 270 -23.11 4.58 -56.32
CA ARG A 270 -24.33 4.26 -57.08
C ARG A 270 -25.14 5.51 -57.43
N ASN A 271 -25.31 6.42 -56.47
CA ASN A 271 -26.03 7.67 -56.69
C ASN A 271 -25.29 8.60 -57.66
N ARG A 272 -23.95 8.70 -57.54
CA ARG A 272 -23.13 9.47 -58.48
C ARG A 272 -23.29 8.97 -59.93
N ARG A 273 -23.28 7.64 -60.13
CA ARG A 273 -23.49 7.05 -61.46
C ARG A 273 -24.89 7.34 -62.01
N ARG A 274 -25.94 7.28 -61.17
CA ARG A 274 -27.30 7.65 -61.58
C ARG A 274 -27.41 9.11 -62.00
N ARG A 275 -26.78 10.02 -61.25
CA ARG A 275 -26.74 11.44 -61.58
C ARG A 275 -26.14 11.69 -62.97
N LEU A 276 -24.98 11.09 -63.26
CA LEU A 276 -24.33 11.20 -64.58
C LEU A 276 -25.22 10.68 -65.71
N LEU A 277 -25.98 9.60 -65.48
CA LEU A 277 -26.94 9.09 -66.48
C LEU A 277 -28.09 10.07 -66.72
N ILE A 278 -28.59 10.72 -65.67
CA ILE A 278 -29.65 11.74 -65.79
C ILE A 278 -29.13 12.96 -66.55
N GLU A 279 -27.92 13.44 -66.22
CA GLU A 279 -27.27 14.55 -66.92
C GLU A 279 -27.13 14.23 -68.43
N ASN A 280 -26.64 13.05 -68.79
CA ASN A 280 -26.59 12.60 -70.19
C ASN A 280 -27.97 12.52 -70.88
N CYS A 281 -29.04 12.20 -70.14
CA CYS A 281 -30.39 12.19 -70.69
C CYS A 281 -30.92 13.61 -70.93
N ILE A 282 -30.62 14.56 -70.04
CA ILE A 282 -30.97 15.98 -70.21
C ILE A 282 -30.32 16.51 -71.48
N ASP A 283 -29.02 16.27 -71.67
CA ASP A 283 -28.28 16.72 -72.87
C ASP A 283 -28.89 16.16 -74.15
N LYS A 284 -29.31 14.88 -74.14
CA LYS A 284 -30.00 14.26 -75.29
C LYS A 284 -31.34 14.91 -75.63
N HIS A 285 -32.09 15.36 -74.63
CA HIS A 285 -33.41 15.97 -74.83
C HIS A 285 -33.32 17.45 -75.20
N GLN A 286 -32.26 18.15 -74.78
CA GLN A 286 -31.99 19.53 -75.20
C GLN A 286 -31.57 19.65 -76.67
N GLY A 287 -31.17 18.55 -77.33
CA GLY A 287 -30.79 18.51 -78.75
C GLY A 287 -31.95 18.52 -79.77
N ILE A 288 -33.21 18.67 -79.37
CA ILE A 288 -34.37 18.78 -80.27
C ILE A 288 -34.81 20.25 -80.33
N VAL A 289 -34.21 21.03 -81.23
CA VAL A 289 -34.52 22.47 -81.45
C VAL A 289 -35.44 22.59 -82.67
N ARG A 290 -36.61 23.22 -82.52
CA ARG A 290 -37.56 23.55 -83.61
C ARG A 290 -37.27 24.96 -84.14
N LYS A 291 -36.92 25.11 -85.42
CA LYS A 291 -36.92 26.42 -86.11
C LYS A 291 -38.29 26.66 -86.76
N MET A 292 -38.85 27.86 -86.58
CA MET A 292 -40.20 28.22 -87.02
C MET A 292 -40.14 29.46 -87.92
N TYR A 293 -40.66 29.35 -89.15
CA TYR A 293 -40.65 30.42 -90.15
C TYR A 293 -42.06 30.84 -90.55
N ALA A 294 -42.28 32.14 -90.80
CA ALA A 294 -43.53 32.66 -91.33
C ALA A 294 -43.30 33.48 -92.61
N ILE A 295 -44.02 33.15 -93.67
CA ILE A 295 -43.91 33.77 -95.01
C ILE A 295 -45.18 34.57 -95.28
N CYS A 296 -45.05 35.86 -95.56
CA CYS A 296 -46.19 36.76 -95.81
C CYS A 296 -45.84 37.85 -96.83
N ASP A 297 -46.81 38.17 -97.71
CA ASP A 297 -46.72 39.27 -98.70
C ASP A 297 -46.87 40.67 -98.05
N THR A 298 -47.08 40.70 -96.74
CA THR A 298 -47.31 41.89 -95.92
C THR A 298 -46.37 41.84 -94.71
N PRO A 299 -45.78 42.97 -94.29
CA PRO A 299 -44.96 43.01 -93.08
C PRO A 299 -45.85 42.75 -91.86
N ILE A 300 -45.75 41.56 -91.28
CA ILE A 300 -46.45 41.17 -90.05
C ILE A 300 -45.42 40.68 -89.05
N GLU A 301 -45.43 41.21 -87.83
CA GLU A 301 -44.61 40.70 -86.74
C GLU A 301 -45.34 39.54 -86.03
N ILE A 302 -44.70 38.37 -85.96
CA ILE A 302 -45.23 37.17 -85.29
C ILE A 302 -44.26 36.77 -84.20
N LYS A 303 -44.70 36.78 -82.94
CA LYS A 303 -43.86 36.40 -81.80
C LYS A 303 -43.46 34.93 -81.90
N GLY A 304 -42.15 34.67 -81.91
CA GLY A 304 -41.59 33.31 -81.92
C GLY A 304 -41.37 32.69 -83.31
N PHE A 305 -41.51 33.47 -84.38
CA PHE A 305 -41.22 33.07 -85.76
C PHE A 305 -40.22 34.04 -86.40
N ASP A 306 -39.31 33.54 -87.23
CA ASP A 306 -38.53 34.37 -88.13
C ASP A 306 -39.40 34.70 -89.35
N VAL A 307 -39.73 35.99 -89.53
CA VAL A 307 -40.63 36.47 -90.59
C VAL A 307 -39.85 36.75 -91.87
N VAL A 308 -40.31 36.19 -92.99
CA VAL A 308 -39.69 36.34 -94.32
C VAL A 308 -40.67 37.03 -95.27
N ASN A 309 -40.24 38.14 -95.87
CA ASN A 309 -41.02 38.90 -96.84
C ASN A 309 -40.93 38.27 -98.25
N CYS A 310 -42.06 38.15 -98.94
CA CYS A 310 -42.19 37.43 -100.22
C CYS A 310 -41.51 38.10 -101.44
N GLU A 311 -40.92 39.29 -101.26
CA GLU A 311 -40.13 39.96 -102.30
C GLU A 311 -38.72 39.33 -102.51
N PHE A 312 -38.28 38.44 -101.62
CA PHE A 312 -36.97 37.78 -101.68
C PHE A 312 -37.03 36.38 -102.31
N ASP A 313 -35.91 35.93 -102.90
CA ASP A 313 -35.73 34.52 -103.27
C ASP A 313 -35.80 33.66 -101.99
N ILE A 314 -36.90 32.92 -101.86
CA ILE A 314 -37.28 32.14 -100.70
C ILE A 314 -36.14 31.22 -100.23
N HIS A 315 -35.33 30.71 -101.16
CA HIS A 315 -34.20 29.81 -100.88
C HIS A 315 -32.96 30.49 -100.32
N SER A 316 -32.86 31.80 -100.44
CA SER A 316 -31.77 32.59 -99.84
C SER A 316 -32.04 32.94 -98.37
N VAL A 317 -33.26 32.69 -97.87
CA VAL A 317 -33.71 33.06 -96.52
C VAL A 317 -34.22 31.86 -95.71
N LEU A 318 -34.86 30.88 -96.36
CA LEU A 318 -35.18 29.59 -95.73
C LEU A 318 -33.92 28.71 -95.73
N ASP A 319 -33.16 28.78 -94.65
CA ASP A 319 -31.98 27.94 -94.38
C ASP A 319 -32.38 26.46 -94.09
N ILE A 320 -33.06 25.81 -95.04
CA ILE A 320 -33.49 24.41 -94.94
C ILE A 320 -32.52 23.54 -95.74
N TYR A 321 -31.63 22.87 -95.04
CA TYR A 321 -30.59 22.05 -95.65
C TYR A 321 -30.78 20.57 -95.33
N LEU A 322 -30.18 19.68 -96.14
CA LEU A 322 -30.15 18.25 -95.84
C LEU A 322 -29.33 17.95 -94.57
N GLU A 323 -28.39 18.83 -94.21
CA GLU A 323 -27.66 18.79 -92.94
C GLU A 323 -28.59 18.85 -91.72
N ASP A 324 -29.72 19.54 -91.80
CA ASP A 324 -30.68 19.65 -90.70
C ASP A 324 -31.30 18.29 -90.38
N SER A 325 -31.57 17.48 -91.41
CA SER A 325 -32.01 16.09 -91.25
C SER A 325 -30.96 15.22 -90.54
N LEU A 326 -29.66 15.45 -90.77
CA LEU A 326 -28.58 14.74 -90.06
C LEU A 326 -28.54 15.12 -88.58
N GLN A 327 -28.88 16.38 -88.26
CA GLN A 327 -28.95 16.92 -86.91
C GLN A 327 -30.27 16.59 -86.20
N GLY A 328 -31.26 16.03 -86.91
CA GLY A 328 -32.59 15.72 -86.36
C GLY A 328 -33.48 16.95 -86.18
N VAL A 329 -33.19 18.02 -86.93
CA VAL A 329 -33.97 19.26 -86.93
C VAL A 329 -35.14 19.10 -87.90
N SER A 330 -36.34 19.45 -87.43
CA SER A 330 -37.57 19.50 -88.22
C SER A 330 -38.08 20.93 -88.31
N HIS A 331 -38.67 21.28 -89.45
CA HIS A 331 -39.08 22.64 -89.77
C HIS A 331 -40.60 22.77 -89.81
N LYS A 332 -41.10 23.89 -89.29
CA LYS A 332 -42.50 24.31 -89.49
C LYS A 332 -42.51 25.66 -90.19
N ILE A 333 -43.18 25.70 -91.33
CA ILE A 333 -43.29 26.87 -92.19
C ILE A 333 -44.75 27.24 -92.28
N VAL A 334 -45.09 28.45 -91.85
CA VAL A 334 -46.43 29.01 -91.94
C VAL A 334 -46.46 29.96 -93.15
N ILE A 335 -47.39 29.72 -94.07
CA ILE A 335 -47.58 30.55 -95.27
C ILE A 335 -48.91 31.28 -95.12
N VAL A 336 -48.87 32.61 -95.18
CA VAL A 336 -50.04 33.48 -95.07
C VAL A 336 -50.34 34.04 -96.47
N GLY A 337 -51.44 33.58 -97.10
CA GLY A 337 -51.79 33.95 -98.48
C GLY A 337 -51.98 32.74 -99.41
N GLU A 338 -51.98 32.98 -100.72
CA GLU A 338 -52.11 31.93 -101.74
C GLU A 338 -50.73 31.48 -102.27
N GLY A 339 -50.63 30.22 -102.72
CA GLY A 339 -49.41 29.69 -103.35
C GLY A 339 -48.68 28.58 -102.60
N LEU A 340 -49.32 27.91 -101.63
CA LEU A 340 -48.78 26.76 -100.87
C LEU A 340 -48.04 25.74 -101.76
N ASP A 341 -48.67 25.31 -102.86
CA ASP A 341 -48.11 24.31 -103.77
C ASP A 341 -46.80 24.76 -104.43
N ARG A 342 -46.67 26.05 -104.72
CA ARG A 342 -45.45 26.64 -105.27
C ARG A 342 -44.30 26.54 -104.28
N TYR A 343 -44.54 26.84 -103.00
CA TYR A 343 -43.51 26.77 -101.95
C TYR A 343 -43.10 25.33 -101.64
N ILE A 344 -44.06 24.40 -101.62
CA ILE A 344 -43.80 22.98 -101.40
C ILE A 344 -42.97 22.42 -102.55
N SER A 345 -43.39 22.66 -103.79
CA SER A 345 -42.67 22.21 -105.00
C SER A 345 -41.26 22.79 -105.03
N SER A 346 -41.13 24.10 -104.78
CA SER A 346 -39.86 24.81 -104.74
C SER A 346 -38.90 24.27 -103.67
N THR A 347 -39.40 24.00 -102.46
CA THR A 347 -38.59 23.42 -101.36
C THR A 347 -38.17 21.98 -101.68
N LYS A 348 -39.06 21.19 -102.28
CA LYS A 348 -38.76 19.82 -102.72
C LYS A 348 -37.67 19.81 -103.79
N ASP A 349 -37.79 20.69 -104.80
CA ASP A 349 -36.80 20.82 -105.86
C ASP A 349 -35.44 21.26 -105.32
N HIS A 350 -35.42 22.19 -104.35
CA HIS A 350 -34.20 22.59 -103.66
C HIS A 350 -33.54 21.42 -102.91
N LEU A 351 -34.31 20.67 -102.12
CA LEU A 351 -33.81 19.50 -101.40
C LEU A 351 -33.33 18.38 -102.33
N LEU A 352 -34.03 18.17 -103.46
CA LEU A 352 -33.62 17.24 -104.51
C LEU A 352 -32.31 17.69 -105.17
N TRP A 353 -32.18 18.96 -105.53
CA TRP A 353 -30.93 19.51 -106.06
C TRP A 353 -29.77 19.37 -105.07
N MET A 354 -29.99 19.68 -103.79
CA MET A 354 -29.01 19.51 -102.72
C MET A 354 -28.56 18.05 -102.55
N SER A 355 -29.47 17.09 -102.76
CA SER A 355 -29.16 15.66 -102.65
C SER A 355 -28.14 15.17 -103.69
N GLN A 356 -28.00 15.90 -104.81
CA GLN A 356 -27.06 15.55 -105.88
C GLN A 356 -25.63 16.02 -105.62
N ARG A 357 -25.38 16.78 -104.54
CA ARG A 357 -24.03 17.25 -104.19
C ARG A 357 -23.14 16.10 -103.74
N ASP A 358 -21.83 16.23 -104.00
CA ASP A 358 -20.81 15.20 -103.70
C ASP A 358 -20.86 14.68 -102.25
N LYS A 359 -21.18 15.56 -101.30
CA LYS A 359 -21.28 15.24 -99.87
C LYS A 359 -22.32 14.15 -99.56
N TYR A 360 -23.33 13.98 -100.42
CA TYR A 360 -24.43 13.03 -100.22
C TYR A 360 -24.35 11.78 -101.11
N LYS A 361 -23.29 11.61 -101.91
CA LYS A 361 -23.11 10.43 -102.79
C LYS A 361 -23.18 9.08 -102.08
N GLN A 362 -22.82 9.03 -100.79
CA GLN A 362 -22.85 7.82 -99.97
C GLN A 362 -24.13 7.67 -99.12
N TRP A 363 -25.10 8.58 -99.28
CA TRP A 363 -26.36 8.59 -98.54
C TRP A 363 -27.51 8.22 -99.48
N ARG A 364 -28.41 7.36 -99.02
CA ARG A 364 -29.72 7.20 -99.67
C ARG A 364 -30.63 8.29 -99.14
N VAL A 365 -30.99 9.24 -100.00
CA VAL A 365 -31.91 10.35 -99.71
C VAL A 365 -33.29 10.01 -100.28
N ASP A 366 -34.30 9.95 -99.42
CA ASP A 366 -35.71 9.71 -99.80
C ASP A 366 -36.54 10.93 -99.36
N ILE A 367 -37.09 11.66 -100.33
CA ILE A 367 -37.92 12.85 -100.10
C ILE A 367 -39.33 12.53 -100.61
N LYS A 368 -40.28 12.43 -99.68
CA LYS A 368 -41.68 12.06 -99.99
C LYS A 368 -42.65 13.12 -99.49
N GLU A 369 -43.63 13.43 -100.33
CA GLU A 369 -44.85 14.13 -99.91
C GLU A 369 -45.77 13.14 -99.19
N ASN A 370 -46.33 13.58 -98.06
CA ASN A 370 -47.26 12.76 -97.28
C ASN A 370 -48.73 13.11 -97.62
N CYS A 371 -49.66 12.23 -97.23
CA CYS A 371 -51.05 12.10 -97.71
C CYS A 371 -51.97 13.34 -97.79
N ASP A 372 -51.55 14.50 -97.26
CA ASP A 372 -52.34 15.75 -97.27
C ASP A 372 -51.66 16.87 -98.09
N ALA A 373 -50.65 16.55 -98.90
CA ALA A 373 -49.87 17.47 -99.76
C ALA A 373 -49.21 18.66 -99.04
N THR A 374 -49.18 18.69 -97.71
CA THR A 374 -48.70 19.81 -96.88
C THR A 374 -47.44 19.50 -96.06
N CYS A 375 -46.84 18.32 -96.27
CA CYS A 375 -45.66 17.89 -95.50
C CYS A 375 -44.67 17.14 -96.39
N LEU A 376 -43.40 17.55 -96.34
CA LEU A 376 -42.27 16.85 -96.94
C LEU A 376 -41.53 16.07 -95.86
N ARG A 377 -41.47 14.75 -96.02
CA ARG A 377 -40.64 13.89 -95.19
C ARG A 377 -39.30 13.67 -95.88
N VAL A 378 -38.23 14.01 -95.19
CA VAL A 378 -36.86 13.78 -95.65
C VAL A 378 -36.26 12.67 -94.82
N GLN A 379 -35.82 11.60 -95.48
CA GLN A 379 -35.13 10.49 -94.85
C GLN A 379 -33.73 10.32 -95.45
N LEU A 380 -32.72 10.37 -94.59
CA LEU A 380 -31.33 10.08 -94.91
C LEU A 380 -30.93 8.75 -94.30
N THR A 381 -30.45 7.83 -95.14
CA THR A 381 -30.01 6.50 -94.70
C THR A 381 -28.57 6.24 -95.15
N LYS A 382 -27.71 5.87 -94.20
CA LYS A 382 -26.34 5.40 -94.45
C LYS A 382 -26.04 4.27 -93.46
N ASP A 383 -25.69 3.10 -93.97
CA ASP A 383 -25.51 1.88 -93.19
C ASP A 383 -26.73 1.58 -92.30
N GLU A 384 -26.55 1.44 -90.98
CA GLU A 384 -27.63 1.22 -90.00
C GLU A 384 -28.26 2.53 -89.46
N VAL A 385 -27.75 3.69 -89.88
CA VAL A 385 -28.21 4.99 -89.37
C VAL A 385 -29.33 5.52 -90.26
N VAL A 386 -30.54 5.60 -89.69
CA VAL A 386 -31.71 6.24 -90.31
C VAL A 386 -31.99 7.55 -89.60
N ARG A 387 -31.95 8.66 -90.34
CA ARG A 387 -32.35 9.99 -89.86
C ARG A 387 -33.57 10.46 -90.61
N LYS A 388 -34.53 11.03 -89.88
CA LYS A 388 -35.79 11.53 -90.41
C LYS A 388 -35.99 12.95 -89.93
N SER A 389 -36.37 13.83 -90.84
CA SER A 389 -36.91 15.14 -90.51
C SER A 389 -38.20 15.37 -91.29
N GLU A 390 -39.00 16.29 -90.79
CA GLU A 390 -40.24 16.70 -91.44
C GLU A 390 -40.20 18.21 -91.67
N VAL A 391 -40.58 18.62 -92.86
CA VAL A 391 -40.84 20.02 -93.21
C VAL A 391 -42.34 20.13 -93.40
N GLN A 392 -43.00 20.71 -92.39
CA GLN A 392 -44.45 20.88 -92.39
C GLN A 392 -44.80 22.28 -92.86
N PHE A 393 -45.67 22.36 -93.87
CA PHE A 393 -46.23 23.60 -94.38
C PHE A 393 -47.65 23.76 -93.86
N ILE A 394 -47.98 24.97 -93.40
CA ILE A 394 -49.31 25.31 -92.92
C ILE A 394 -49.76 26.52 -93.71
N SER A 395 -50.84 26.36 -94.49
CA SER A 395 -51.48 27.46 -95.21
C SER A 395 -52.51 28.13 -94.31
N LEU A 396 -52.38 29.43 -94.10
CA LEU A 396 -53.35 30.25 -93.40
C LEU A 396 -54.06 31.16 -94.41
N PRO A 397 -55.32 30.87 -94.78
CA PRO A 397 -56.07 31.72 -95.68
C PRO A 397 -56.45 33.04 -94.98
N LEU A 398 -56.30 34.17 -95.70
CA LEU A 398 -56.65 35.52 -95.24
C LEU A 398 -58.13 35.87 -95.43
N THR A 399 -58.98 34.89 -95.72
CA THR A 399 -60.44 35.07 -95.81
C THR A 399 -61.05 35.22 -94.42
N GLU A 400 -62.18 35.92 -94.30
CA GLU A 400 -62.87 36.13 -93.01
C GLU A 400 -63.25 34.79 -92.33
N GLU A 401 -63.56 33.77 -93.14
CA GLU A 401 -63.82 32.39 -92.71
C GLU A 401 -62.55 31.66 -92.23
N GLY A 402 -61.43 31.85 -92.92
CA GLY A 402 -60.13 31.30 -92.54
C GLY A 402 -59.61 31.83 -91.21
N ILE A 403 -59.75 33.14 -90.99
CA ILE A 403 -59.37 33.79 -89.72
C ILE A 403 -60.23 33.27 -88.56
N ARG A 404 -61.52 33.01 -88.78
CA ARG A 404 -62.40 32.42 -87.75
C ARG A 404 -62.05 30.97 -87.44
N GLN A 405 -61.70 30.16 -88.44
CA GLN A 405 -61.35 28.74 -88.25
C GLN A 405 -60.02 28.55 -87.52
N PHE A 406 -59.02 29.39 -87.78
CA PHE A 406 -57.68 29.28 -87.20
C PHE A 406 -57.42 30.32 -86.10
N LYS A 407 -58.47 30.70 -85.35
CA LYS A 407 -58.43 31.80 -84.38
C LYS A 407 -57.30 31.68 -83.35
N GLU A 408 -57.04 30.49 -82.81
CA GLU A 408 -55.94 30.25 -81.84
C GLU A 408 -54.54 30.47 -82.42
N VAL A 409 -54.39 30.33 -83.74
CA VAL A 409 -53.12 30.60 -84.45
C VAL A 409 -53.02 32.11 -84.73
N TYR A 410 -54.12 32.75 -85.16
CA TYR A 410 -54.20 34.19 -85.44
C TYR A 410 -54.18 35.09 -84.19
N ASP A 411 -54.55 34.59 -83.01
CA ASP A 411 -54.50 35.36 -81.75
C ASP A 411 -53.05 35.76 -81.34
N GLY A 412 -52.03 35.21 -82.02
CA GLY A 412 -50.63 35.62 -81.92
C GLY A 412 -50.17 36.69 -82.94
N PHE A 413 -51.05 37.17 -83.82
CA PHE A 413 -50.73 38.09 -84.92
C PHE A 413 -51.20 39.52 -84.61
N GLY A 414 -50.28 40.51 -84.65
CA GLY A 414 -50.63 41.92 -84.57
C GLY A 414 -51.06 42.47 -85.93
N ILE A 415 -52.35 42.69 -86.17
CA ILE A 415 -52.83 43.27 -87.44
C ILE A 415 -52.80 44.80 -87.36
N VAL A 416 -51.89 45.44 -88.08
CA VAL A 416 -51.85 46.90 -88.23
C VAL A 416 -52.87 47.33 -89.28
N LYS A 417 -53.97 47.97 -88.87
CA LYS A 417 -54.93 48.59 -89.80
C LYS A 417 -54.42 49.96 -90.23
N LEU A 418 -53.89 50.06 -91.45
CA LEU A 418 -53.59 51.34 -92.09
C LEU A 418 -54.89 51.96 -92.62
N LYS A 419 -55.23 53.18 -92.17
CA LYS A 419 -56.28 54.02 -92.77
C LYS A 419 -55.64 55.28 -93.30
N HIS A 420 -55.92 55.59 -94.56
CA HIS A 420 -55.58 56.89 -95.16
C HIS A 420 -56.48 57.98 -94.57
N ASP A 421 -55.88 59.07 -94.08
CA ASP A 421 -56.61 60.32 -93.84
C ASP A 421 -56.57 61.19 -95.11
N LYS A 422 -57.52 62.12 -95.27
CA LYS A 422 -57.79 62.91 -96.49
C LYS A 422 -56.62 63.80 -96.98
N ASN A 423 -55.48 63.77 -96.30
CA ASN A 423 -54.25 64.49 -96.65
C ASN A 423 -53.05 63.55 -96.93
N ASP A 424 -53.30 62.29 -97.32
CA ASP A 424 -52.28 61.32 -97.77
C ASP A 424 -51.08 61.11 -96.81
N ASN A 425 -51.29 61.31 -95.50
CA ASN A 425 -50.35 60.88 -94.49
C ASN A 425 -50.81 59.56 -93.86
N LEU A 426 -49.96 58.53 -93.93
CA LEU A 426 -50.13 57.25 -93.24
C LEU A 426 -50.02 57.48 -91.72
N ILE A 427 -51.15 57.35 -91.02
CA ILE A 427 -51.17 57.39 -89.54
C ILE A 427 -51.22 55.94 -89.04
N GLU A 428 -50.14 55.54 -88.36
CA GLU A 428 -50.05 54.27 -87.65
C GLU A 428 -50.95 54.30 -86.41
N LYS A 429 -51.97 53.44 -86.34
CA LYS A 429 -52.69 53.17 -85.10
C LYS A 429 -52.50 51.70 -84.75
N MET A 430 -51.68 51.44 -83.73
CA MET A 430 -51.64 50.14 -83.09
C MET A 430 -53.01 49.87 -82.45
N ALA A 431 -53.73 48.87 -82.95
CA ALA A 431 -54.87 48.32 -82.24
C ALA A 431 -54.33 47.40 -81.13
N THR A 432 -54.17 47.94 -79.92
CA THR A 432 -53.89 47.10 -78.75
C THR A 432 -55.13 46.30 -78.39
N LYS A 433 -55.02 44.98 -78.45
CA LYS A 433 -55.69 44.08 -77.51
C LYS A 433 -54.77 42.92 -77.17
#